data_AF-A0A8J8DA43-F1
#
_entry.id   AF-A0A8J8DA43-F1
#
_cell.length_a   1.000
_cell.length_b   1.000
_cell.length_c   1.000
_cell.angle_alpha   90.00
_cell.angle_beta   90.00
_cell.angle_gamma   90.00
#
_symmetry.space_group_name_H-M   'P 1'
#
loop_
_entity.id
_entity.type
_entity.pdbx_description
1 polymer ?
#
loop_
_entity_poly.entity_id
_entity_poly.type
_entity_poly.pdbx_seq_one_letter_code
_entity_poly.pdbx_strand_id
1 'polypeptide(L)'
;QKMYSWYGKKNDVQNVHLPNEKHDFGINKRTAVYNFMAKYLNLNLKAIQDDKGNIDESKITIEKEEAMYVFGDKGEKLPANAVKGFDNLEKLFYDVIAK
;
A
#
# COMPACT_ATOMS: atom_id res chain seq x y z
N GLN A 1 20.11 10.50 -1.44
CA GLN A 1 20.49 11.92 -1.69
C GLN A 1 21.59 12.08 -2.75
N LYS A 2 22.75 11.39 -2.66
CA LYS A 2 23.86 11.51 -3.64
C LYS A 2 23.41 11.34 -5.10
N MET A 3 22.79 10.21 -5.45
CA MET A 3 22.34 9.95 -6.83
C MET A 3 21.39 11.04 -7.36
N TYR A 4 20.42 11.47 -6.54
CA TYR A 4 19.46 12.52 -6.89
C TYR A 4 20.14 13.90 -7.10
N SER A 5 21.23 14.19 -6.38
CA SER A 5 21.97 15.44 -6.57
C SER A 5 22.65 15.57 -7.93
N TRP A 6 22.99 14.45 -8.59
CA TRP A 6 23.55 14.47 -9.94
C TRP A 6 22.57 15.00 -10.99
N TYR A 7 21.27 14.97 -10.68
CA TYR A 7 20.20 15.49 -11.53
C TYR A 7 19.69 16.87 -11.05
N GLY A 8 20.36 17.51 -10.09
CA GLY A 8 19.86 18.74 -9.46
C GLY A 8 18.58 18.54 -8.63
N LYS A 9 18.22 17.28 -8.33
CA LYS A 9 16.97 16.88 -7.66
C LYS A 9 17.18 16.36 -6.25
N LYS A 10 18.19 16.86 -5.53
CA LYS A 10 18.54 16.37 -4.17
C LYS A 10 17.33 16.33 -3.21
N ASN A 11 16.38 17.27 -3.37
CA ASN A 11 15.19 17.43 -2.53
C ASN A 11 14.00 16.54 -2.95
N ASP A 12 14.10 15.82 -4.07
CA ASP A 12 13.06 14.91 -4.55
C ASP A 12 13.16 13.52 -3.89
N VAL A 13 14.12 13.33 -2.97
CA VAL A 13 14.22 12.16 -2.10
C VAL A 13 14.23 12.59 -0.64
N GLN A 14 13.43 11.91 0.18
CA GLN A 14 13.21 12.26 1.59
C GLN A 14 13.34 11.02 2.47
N ASN A 15 13.71 11.22 3.73
CA ASN A 15 13.72 10.17 4.76
C ASN A 15 13.12 10.75 6.03
N VAL A 16 12.06 10.10 6.54
CA VAL A 16 11.49 10.40 7.86
C VAL A 16 11.99 9.31 8.80
N HIS A 17 12.93 9.67 9.68
CA HIS A 17 13.53 8.75 10.63
C HIS A 17 12.76 8.79 11.97
N LEU A 18 12.32 7.63 12.44
CA LEU A 18 11.53 7.47 13.67
C LEU A 18 12.32 6.58 14.65
N PRO A 19 13.38 7.10 15.31
CA PRO A 19 14.36 6.29 16.05
C PRO A 19 13.78 5.55 17.25
N ASN A 20 12.69 6.08 17.83
CA ASN A 20 12.08 5.55 19.05
C ASN A 20 10.92 4.58 18.76
N GLU A 21 10.64 4.27 17.50
CA GLU A 21 9.52 3.43 17.09
C GLU A 21 9.96 2.01 16.71
N LYS A 22 9.00 1.08 16.67
CA LYS A 22 9.22 -0.32 16.30
C LYS A 22 8.84 -0.59 14.84
N HIS A 23 8.98 -1.85 14.43
CA HIS A 23 8.64 -2.34 13.10
C HIS A 23 7.14 -2.55 12.95
N ASP A 24 6.46 -1.53 12.43
CA ASP A 24 5.02 -1.49 12.19
C ASP A 24 4.69 -0.48 11.07
N PHE A 25 3.41 -0.42 10.68
CA PHE A 25 2.87 0.61 9.79
C PHE A 25 1.87 1.53 10.53
N GLY A 26 2.27 2.01 11.71
CA GLY A 26 1.49 2.88 12.59
C GLY A 26 1.30 4.32 12.08
N ILE A 27 0.58 5.13 12.86
CA ILE A 27 0.13 6.48 12.47
C ILE A 27 1.28 7.41 12.03
N ASN A 28 2.45 7.35 12.67
CA ASN A 28 3.58 8.21 12.31
C ASN A 28 4.17 7.83 10.94
N LYS A 29 4.19 6.54 10.60
CA LYS A 29 4.58 6.06 9.26
C LYS A 29 3.55 6.45 8.21
N ARG A 30 2.25 6.26 8.51
CA ARG A 30 1.15 6.67 7.61
C ARG A 30 1.12 8.17 7.38
N THR A 31 1.32 8.97 8.42
CA THR A 31 1.43 10.44 8.32
C THR A 31 2.56 10.88 7.39
N ALA A 32 3.72 10.23 7.46
CA ALA A 32 4.82 10.50 6.52
C ALA A 32 4.41 10.20 5.07
N VAL A 33 3.71 9.07 4.84
CA VAL A 33 3.17 8.70 3.52
C VAL A 33 2.14 9.71 3.02
N TYR A 34 1.17 10.11 3.85
CA TYR A 34 0.14 11.08 3.47
C TYR A 34 0.72 12.42 3.04
N ASN A 35 1.66 12.96 3.82
CA ASN A 35 2.33 14.21 3.46
C ASN A 35 3.12 14.10 2.15
N PHE A 36 3.85 12.99 1.95
CA PHE A 36 4.60 12.76 0.72
C PHE A 36 3.67 12.67 -0.49
N MET A 37 2.65 11.80 -0.42
CA MET A 37 1.71 11.59 -1.53
C MET A 37 0.90 12.85 -1.84
N ALA A 38 0.40 13.57 -0.82
CA ALA A 38 -0.33 14.80 -1.02
C ALA A 38 0.50 15.86 -1.76
N LYS A 39 1.77 16.01 -1.39
CA LYS A 39 2.69 16.94 -2.06
C LYS A 39 2.94 16.59 -3.52
N TYR A 40 3.24 15.32 -3.82
CA TYR A 40 3.73 14.93 -5.15
C TYR A 40 2.62 14.48 -6.11
N LEU A 41 1.46 14.08 -5.60
CA LEU A 41 0.28 13.72 -6.41
C LEU A 41 -0.80 14.81 -6.37
N ASN A 42 -0.53 15.95 -5.73
CA ASN A 42 -1.46 17.08 -5.58
C ASN A 42 -2.81 16.66 -4.95
N LEU A 43 -2.76 15.84 -3.91
CA LEU A 43 -3.95 15.37 -3.19
C LEU A 43 -4.37 16.37 -2.12
N ASN A 44 -5.67 16.37 -1.80
CA ASN A 44 -6.22 17.22 -0.76
C ASN A 44 -5.93 16.65 0.64
N LEU A 45 -4.82 17.07 1.26
CA LEU A 45 -4.47 16.64 2.62
C LEU A 45 -5.52 17.06 3.67
N LYS A 46 -6.21 18.19 3.45
CA LYS A 46 -7.26 18.66 4.37
C LYS A 46 -8.46 17.71 4.45
N ALA A 47 -8.65 16.83 3.47
CA ALA A 47 -9.72 15.84 3.48
C ALA A 47 -9.58 14.83 4.63
N ILE A 48 -8.36 14.66 5.17
CA ILE A 48 -8.02 13.71 6.22
C ILE A 48 -7.40 14.40 7.44
N GLN A 49 -7.64 15.70 7.64
CA GLN A 49 -7.15 16.45 8.80
C GLN A 49 -8.29 16.87 9.72
N ASP A 50 -8.00 16.95 11.03
CA ASP A 50 -8.86 17.61 12.02
C ASP A 50 -8.74 19.15 11.93
N ASP A 51 -9.54 19.86 12.73
CA ASP A 51 -9.52 21.34 12.79
C ASP A 51 -8.18 21.92 13.29
N LYS A 52 -7.32 21.07 13.88
CA LYS A 52 -5.97 21.44 14.36
C LYS A 52 -4.89 21.11 13.33
N GLY A 53 -5.24 20.51 12.19
CA GLY A 53 -4.32 20.10 11.13
C GLY A 53 -3.62 18.76 11.35
N ASN A 54 -4.00 17.99 12.37
CA ASN A 54 -3.48 16.63 12.57
C ASN A 54 -4.19 15.66 11.63
N ILE A 55 -3.51 14.59 11.22
CA ILE A 55 -4.15 13.50 10.46
C ILE A 55 -5.22 12.85 11.34
N ASP A 56 -6.44 12.77 10.81
CA ASP A 56 -7.62 12.16 11.43
C ASP A 56 -8.14 11.01 10.58
N GLU A 57 -7.86 9.79 11.03
CA GLU A 57 -8.33 8.55 10.40
C GLU A 57 -9.67 8.06 10.98
N SER A 58 -10.28 8.77 11.93
CA SER A 58 -11.51 8.32 12.62
C SER A 58 -12.73 8.16 11.70
N LYS A 59 -12.70 8.82 10.53
CA LYS A 59 -13.75 8.75 9.51
C LYS A 59 -13.61 7.54 8.58
N ILE A 60 -12.50 6.80 8.67
CA ILE A 60 -12.27 5.60 7.86
C ILE A 60 -13.11 4.47 8.44
N THR A 61 -13.99 3.91 7.62
CA THR A 61 -14.73 2.70 7.99
C THR A 61 -13.79 1.50 7.88
N ILE A 62 -13.61 0.78 8.98
CA ILE A 62 -12.90 -0.50 8.98
C ILE A 62 -13.93 -1.57 8.60
N GLU A 63 -13.96 -1.92 7.33
CA GLU A 63 -14.86 -2.93 6.80
C GLU A 63 -14.50 -4.33 7.32
N LYS A 64 -15.49 -5.23 7.31
CA LYS A 64 -15.22 -6.65 7.53
C LYS A 64 -14.38 -7.18 6.36
N GLU A 65 -13.50 -8.14 6.64
CA GLU A 65 -12.60 -8.71 5.63
C GLU A 65 -13.35 -9.22 4.39
N GLU A 66 -14.50 -9.86 4.59
CA GLU A 66 -15.32 -10.44 3.53
C GLU A 66 -15.89 -9.40 2.57
N ALA A 67 -16.05 -8.14 3.01
CA ALA A 67 -16.49 -7.05 2.14
C ALA A 67 -15.48 -6.77 1.01
N MET A 68 -14.21 -7.10 1.22
CA MET A 68 -13.13 -6.94 0.23
C MET A 68 -12.96 -8.17 -0.68
N TYR A 69 -13.73 -9.25 -0.46
CA TYR A 69 -13.64 -10.46 -1.28
C TYR A 69 -14.39 -10.31 -2.60
N VAL A 70 -13.66 -10.50 -3.70
CA VAL A 70 -14.24 -10.42 -5.06
C VAL A 70 -14.99 -11.70 -5.44
N PHE A 71 -14.59 -12.85 -4.88
CA PHE A 71 -15.12 -14.17 -5.26
C PHE A 71 -16.16 -14.75 -4.30
N GLY A 72 -16.78 -13.89 -3.49
CA GLY A 72 -17.75 -14.28 -2.48
C GLY A 72 -17.11 -14.81 -1.20
N ASP A 73 -17.90 -14.90 -0.13
CA ASP A 73 -17.44 -15.18 1.23
C ASP A 73 -16.70 -16.52 1.35
N LYS A 74 -16.99 -17.47 0.46
CA LYS A 74 -16.40 -18.81 0.45
C LYS A 74 -15.63 -19.09 -0.85
N GLY A 75 -15.39 -18.07 -1.67
CA GLY A 75 -14.77 -18.23 -2.98
C GLY A 75 -15.68 -18.92 -4.00
N GLU A 76 -17.00 -18.98 -3.77
CA GLU A 76 -17.95 -19.68 -4.64
C GLU A 76 -18.10 -19.06 -6.03
N LYS A 77 -17.67 -17.80 -6.20
CA LYS A 77 -17.65 -17.10 -7.50
C LYS A 77 -16.28 -17.17 -8.18
N LEU A 78 -15.35 -18.00 -7.68
CA LEU A 78 -14.06 -18.19 -8.32
C LEU A 78 -14.26 -18.77 -9.74
N PRO A 79 -13.63 -18.20 -10.78
CA PRO A 79 -13.81 -18.67 -12.15
C PRO A 79 -13.47 -20.15 -12.35
N ALA A 80 -14.18 -20.81 -13.28
CA ALA A 80 -13.99 -22.23 -13.56
C ALA A 80 -12.57 -22.57 -14.02
N ASN A 81 -11.91 -21.63 -14.71
CA ASN A 81 -10.55 -21.76 -15.24
C ASN A 81 -9.46 -21.27 -14.26
N ALA A 82 -9.79 -20.92 -13.01
CA ALA A 82 -8.79 -20.51 -12.04
C ALA A 82 -7.81 -21.65 -11.73
N VAL A 83 -6.51 -21.33 -11.62
CA VAL A 83 -5.51 -22.27 -11.08
C VAL A 83 -5.80 -22.49 -9.60
N LYS A 84 -5.91 -23.76 -9.19
CA LYS A 84 -6.28 -24.15 -7.83
C LYS A 84 -5.21 -25.05 -7.23
N GLY A 85 -4.66 -24.65 -6.09
CA GLY A 85 -3.66 -25.41 -5.35
C GLY A 85 -2.22 -25.20 -5.87
N PHE A 86 -1.27 -25.45 -4.99
CA PHE A 86 0.16 -25.25 -5.25
C PHE A 86 0.67 -26.19 -6.35
N ASP A 87 0.28 -27.46 -6.37
CA ASP A 87 0.72 -28.44 -7.38
C ASP A 87 0.38 -28.02 -8.82
N ASN A 88 -0.80 -27.43 -9.04
CA ASN A 88 -1.21 -26.97 -10.38
C ASN A 88 -0.47 -25.68 -10.76
N LEU A 89 -0.14 -24.84 -9.78
CA LEU A 89 0.71 -23.66 -10.00
C LEU A 89 2.15 -24.07 -10.36
N GLU A 90 2.70 -25.07 -9.67
CA GLU A 90 4.05 -25.59 -9.92
C GLU A 90 4.16 -26.21 -11.32
N LYS A 91 3.18 -27.04 -11.72
CA LYS A 91 3.09 -27.56 -13.09
C LYS A 91 3.10 -26.44 -14.12
N LEU A 92 2.26 -25.42 -13.96
CA LEU A 92 2.22 -24.27 -14.87
C LEU A 92 3.57 -23.55 -14.95
N PHE A 93 4.24 -23.34 -13.81
CA PHE A 93 5.54 -22.70 -13.76
C PHE A 93 6.58 -23.48 -14.58
N TYR A 94 6.66 -24.79 -14.40
CA TYR A 94 7.61 -25.62 -15.14
C TYR A 94 7.22 -25.84 -16.60
N ASP A 95 5.93 -25.92 -16.92
CA ASP A 95 5.45 -26.01 -18.31
C ASP A 95 5.79 -24.77 -19.14
N VAL A 96 5.90 -23.59 -18.50
CA VAL A 96 6.30 -22.33 -19.15
C VAL A 96 7.82 -22.25 -19.33
N ILE A 97 8.60 -22.75 -18.37
CA ILE A 97 10.08 -22.68 -18.42
C ILE A 97 10.67 -23.78 -19.29
N ALA A 98 9.99 -24.92 -19.43
CA ALA A 98 10.44 -26.04 -20.26
C ALA A 98 10.18 -25.85 -21.77
N LYS A 99 9.48 -24.77 -22.17
CA LYS A 99 9.29 -24.36 -23.56
C LYS A 99 10.36 -23.36 -23.99
#